data_AF-A0A2V9QD77-F1
#
_entry.id   AF-A0A2V9QD77-F1
#
_cell.length_a   1.000
_cell.length_b   1.000
_cell.length_c   1.000
_cell.angle_alpha   90.00
_cell.angle_beta   90.00
_cell.angle_gamma   90.00
#
_symmetry.space_group_name_H-M   'P 1'
#
loop_
_entity.id
_entity.type
_entity.pdbx_description
1 polymer ?
#
loop_
_entity_poly.entity_id
_entity_poly.type
_entity_poly.pdbx_seq_one_letter_code
_entity_poly.pdbx_strand_id
1 'polypeptide(L)' 'MSNKSNPAPRQFKVGDRVKISVPPERIVDTTVKAVIERTDGLHLQVDYGHDQTALVHSRQVVVE' A
#
# COMPACT_ATOMS: atom_id res chain seq x y z
N MET A 1 -0.99 -33.08 -0.04
CA MET A 1 -1.14 -31.82 0.73
C MET A 1 -0.32 -30.76 0.03
N SER A 2 -0.95 -29.95 -0.83
CA SER A 2 -0.25 -28.90 -1.57
C SER A 2 -0.15 -27.67 -0.67
N ASN A 3 1.08 -27.31 -0.26
CA ASN A 3 1.36 -26.06 0.43
C ASN A 3 1.06 -24.91 -0.54
N LYS A 4 -0.19 -24.44 -0.58
CA LYS A 4 -0.49 -23.08 -1.01
C LYS A 4 0.19 -22.17 0.01
N SER A 5 1.39 -21.69 -0.32
CA SER A 5 1.97 -20.52 0.32
C SER A 5 1.02 -19.37 0.06
N ASN A 6 0.00 -19.24 0.91
CA ASN A 6 -0.73 -17.99 1.05
C ASN A 6 0.36 -16.96 1.38
N PRO A 7 0.64 -15.96 0.51
CA PRO A 7 1.65 -14.97 0.87
C PRO A 7 1.18 -14.38 2.20
N ALA A 8 2.05 -14.46 3.21
CA ALA A 8 1.74 -13.91 4.52
C ALA A 8 1.20 -12.48 4.34
N PRO A 9 0.17 -12.07 5.11
CA PRO A 9 -0.39 -10.73 4.98
C PRO A 9 0.76 -9.70 4.97
N ARG A 10 0.84 -8.89 3.90
CA ARG A 10 1.87 -7.86 3.78
C ARG A 10 1.77 -6.93 4.97
N GLN A 11 2.81 -6.92 5.80
CA GLN A 11 2.92 -6.00 6.92
C GLN A 11 3.61 -4.74 6.42
N PHE A 12 2.87 -3.64 6.37
CA PHE A 12 3.40 -2.33 6.04
C PHE A 12 3.84 -1.59 7.30
N LYS A 13 4.85 -0.75 7.17
CA LYS A 13 5.37 0.12 8.22
C LYS A 13 5.53 1.55 7.72
N VAL A 14 5.48 2.51 8.64
CA VAL A 14 5.82 3.90 8.32
C VAL A 14 7.27 3.97 7.87
N GLY A 15 7.51 4.67 6.77
CA GLY A 15 8.81 4.77 6.10
C GLY A 15 9.03 3.75 4.99
N ASP A 16 8.17 2.74 4.84
CA ASP A 16 8.28 1.80 3.72
C ASP A 16 8.08 2.52 2.38
N ARG A 17 8.96 2.22 1.42
CA ARG A 17 8.75 2.61 0.02
C ARG A 17 7.89 1.55 -0.66
N VAL A 18 6.81 2.00 -1.29
CA VAL A 18 5.84 1.13 -1.96
C VAL A 18 5.50 1.68 -3.33
N LYS A 19 5.18 0.79 -4.26
CA LYS A 19 4.60 1.14 -5.56
C LYS A 19 3.09 0.98 -5.48
N ILE A 20 2.35 2.02 -5.83
CA ILE A 20 0.88 1.98 -5.86
C ILE A 20 0.36 2.11 -7.29
N SER A 21 -0.67 1.36 -7.62
CA SER A 21 -1.42 1.51 -8.87
C SER A 21 -2.53 2.53 -8.67
N VAL A 22 -2.45 3.63 -9.42
CA VAL A 22 -3.43 4.71 -9.47
C VAL A 22 -4.15 4.63 -10.82
N PRO A 23 -5.49 4.43 -10.83
CA PRO A 23 -6.26 4.41 -12.06
C PRO A 23 -6.12 5.71 -12.87
N PRO A 24 -6.14 5.66 -14.22
CA PRO A 24 -6.41 4.45 -15.01
C PRO A 24 -5.21 3.48 -15.14
N GLU A 25 -3.96 3.92 -15.22
CA GLU A 25 -2.82 3.02 -15.52
C GLU A 25 -1.46 3.49 -14.96
N ARG A 26 -1.46 4.32 -13.90
CA ARG A 26 -0.22 4.91 -13.40
C ARG A 26 0.32 4.15 -12.19
N ILE A 27 1.56 3.67 -12.27
CA ILE A 27 2.30 3.19 -11.08
C ILE A 27 3.12 4.33 -10.52
N VAL A 28 3.05 4.55 -9.21
CA VAL A 28 3.77 5.61 -8.51
C VAL A 28 4.54 5.02 -7.33
N ASP A 29 5.84 5.32 -7.27
CA ASP A 29 6.66 5.08 -6.08
C ASP A 29 6.35 6.13 -5.01
N THR A 30 6.06 5.67 -3.80
CA THR A 30 5.70 6.54 -2.68
C THR A 30 6.20 5.97 -1.35
N THR A 31 6.14 6.79 -0.29
CA THR A 31 6.53 6.41 1.07
C THR A 31 5.30 6.35 1.97
N VAL A 32 5.16 5.29 2.75
CA VAL A 32 4.11 5.16 3.77
C VAL A 32 4.38 6.14 4.90
N LYS A 33 3.40 7.00 5.21
CA LYS A 33 3.42 7.98 6.30
C LYS A 33 2.61 7.52 7.50
N ALA A 34 1.56 6.72 7.28
CA ALA A 34 0.78 6.08 8.33
C ALA A 34 0.16 4.76 7.84
N VAL A 35 -0.02 3.84 8.77
CA VAL A 35 -0.72 2.56 8.55
C VAL A 35 -1.99 2.61 9.38
N ILE A 36 -3.14 2.44 8.72
CA ILE A 36 -4.45 2.67 9.32
C ILE A 36 -5.33 1.46 9.09
N GLU A 37 -5.74 0.80 10.17
CA GLU A 37 -6.76 -0.25 10.11
C GLU A 37 -8.15 0.37 10.14
N ARG A 38 -8.99 -0.03 9.16
CA ARG A 38 -10.39 0.35 9.06
C ARG A 38 -11.26 -0.90 8.96
N THR A 39 -12.57 -0.72 9.14
CA THR A 39 -13.55 -1.81 9.05
C THR A 39 -13.55 -2.53 7.71
N ASP A 40 -13.19 -1.83 6.63
CA ASP A 40 -13.10 -2.33 5.26
C ASP A 40 -11.71 -2.85 4.88
N GLY A 41 -10.71 -2.68 5.75
CA GLY A 41 -9.38 -3.26 5.62
C GLY A 41 -8.23 -2.29 5.91
N LEU A 42 -7.03 -2.72 5.56
CA LEU A 42 -5.80 -1.98 5.79
C LEU A 42 -5.61 -0.88 4.74
N HIS A 43 -5.48 0.35 5.23
CA HIS A 43 -5.22 1.55 4.44
C HIS A 43 -3.84 2.12 4.76
N LEU A 44 -3.22 2.74 3.76
CA LEU A 44 -1.94 3.40 3.88
C LEU A 44 -2.14 4.88 3.56
N GLN A 45 -1.68 5.74 4.45
CA GLN A 45 -1.46 7.14 4.10
C GLN A 45 -0.07 7.22 3.47
N VAL A 46 0.01 7.70 2.24
CA VAL A 46 1.24 7.72 1.45
C VAL A 46 1.58 9.14 1.02
N ASP A 47 2.86 9.40 0.82
CA ASP A 47 3.36 10.68 0.29
C ASP A 47 2.89 10.89 -1.15
N TYR A 48 2.16 11.99 -1.40
CA TYR A 48 1.70 12.32 -2.76
C TYR A 48 2.42 13.56 -3.32
N GLY A 49 3.47 14.03 -2.64
CA GLY A 49 4.19 15.26 -2.98
C GLY A 49 3.45 16.52 -2.56
N HIS A 50 4.12 17.67 -2.71
CA HIS A 50 3.60 19.00 -2.32
C HIS A 50 3.05 19.07 -0.89
N ASP A 51 3.69 18.38 0.05
CA ASP A 51 3.25 18.24 1.46
C ASP A 51 1.85 17.63 1.62
N GLN A 52 1.34 16.97 0.58
CA GLN A 52 0.06 16.28 0.58
C GLN A 52 0.25 14.78 0.78
N THR A 53 -0.78 14.16 1.35
CA THR A 53 -0.85 12.71 1.47
C THR A 53 -2.12 12.17 0.85
N ALA A 54 -2.04 10.99 0.26
CA ALA A 54 -3.19 10.25 -0.23
C ALA A 54 -3.48 9.06 0.68
N LEU A 55 -4.76 8.70 0.81
CA LEU A 55 -5.18 7.47 1.48
C LEU A 55 -5.45 6.42 0.42
N VAL A 56 -4.74 5.29 0.48
CA VAL A 56 -4.86 4.20 -0.48
C VAL A 56 -5.16 2.89 0.23
N HIS A 57 -5.94 2.02 -0.41
CA HIS A 57 -6.15 0.68 0.13
C HIS A 57 -4.89 -0.15 -0.14
N SER A 58 -4.47 -0.96 0.82
CA SER A 58 -3.33 -1.90 0.68
C SER A 58 -3.39 -2.82 -0.55
N ARG A 59 -4.56 -3.03 -1.17
CA ARG A 59 -4.75 -3.83 -2.39
C ARG A 59 -4.24 -3.12 -3.65
N GLN A 60 -4.07 -1.80 -3.59
CA GLN A 60 -3.52 -0.99 -4.68
C GLN A 60 -1.98 -1.04 -4.69
N VAL A 61 -1.34 -1.61 -3.66
CA VAL A 61 0.11 -1.77 -3.63
C VAL A 61 0.52 -2.94 -4.52
N VAL A 62 1.34 -2.67 -5.54
CA VAL A 62 1.87 -3.69 -6.45
C VAL A 62 3.15 -4.32 -5.88
N VAL A 63 3.34 -5.62 -6.10
CA VAL A 63 4.58 -6.35 -5.77
C VAL A 63 5.38 -6.40 -7.07
N GLU A 64 6.65 -6.03 -7.02
CA GLU A 64 7.65 -6.66 -7.89
C GLU A 64 8.20 -7.90 -7.19
#